data_AF-A0A5C8MVJ8-F1
#
_entry.id   AF-A0A5C8MVJ8-F1
#
_cell.length_a   1.000
_cell.length_b   1.000
_cell.length_c   1.000
_cell.angle_alpha   90.00
_cell.angle_beta   90.00
_cell.angle_gamma   90.00
#
_symmetry.space_group_name_H-M   'P 1'
#
loop_
_entity.id
_entity.type
_entity.pdbx_description
1 polymer ?
#
loop_
_entity_poly.entity_id
_entity_poly.type
_entity_poly.pdbx_seq_one_letter_code
_entity_poly.pdbx_strand_id
1 'polypeptide(L)' 'MWSKKGDWLECVIPSFWEGRTIESLLKEVWCASKKLAHQLRMEKGIKLNGKEASWQTPLKEKDRLQLHLYKPE' A
#
# COMPACT_ATOMS: atom_id res chain seq x y z
N MET A 1 5.54 -0.84 11.50
CA MET A 1 6.58 0.20 11.27
C MET A 1 6.80 0.28 9.77
N TRP A 2 6.77 1.48 9.18
CA TRP A 2 7.00 1.67 7.74
C TRP A 2 8.52 1.66 7.49
N SER A 3 8.94 1.07 6.38
CA SER A 3 10.35 0.97 5.99
C SER A 3 10.51 1.24 4.51
N LYS A 4 11.40 2.15 4.14
CA LYS A 4 11.75 2.41 2.75
C LYS A 4 12.76 1.36 2.27
N LYS A 5 12.48 0.73 1.13
CA LYS A 5 13.41 -0.14 0.39
C LYS A 5 13.48 0.31 -1.06
N GLY A 6 14.54 1.06 -1.36
CA GLY A 6 14.72 1.68 -2.68
C GLY A 6 13.54 2.59 -3.00
N ASP A 7 12.88 2.30 -4.12
CA ASP A 7 11.72 3.02 -4.64
C ASP A 7 10.39 2.68 -3.94
N TRP A 8 10.41 1.63 -3.10
CA TRP A 8 9.23 1.07 -2.45
C TRP A 8 9.18 1.45 -0.98
N LEU A 9 8.00 1.85 -0.51
CA LEU A 9 7.71 1.95 0.91
C LEU A 9 6.95 0.70 1.35
N GLU A 10 7.44 0.04 2.38
CA GLU A 10 6.90 -1.23 2.86
C GLU A 10 6.38 -1.09 4.29
N CYS A 11 5.29 -1.78 4.61
CA CYS A 11 4.72 -1.82 5.95
C CYS A 11 4.14 -3.20 6.23
N VAL A 12 4.38 -3.67 7.45
CA VAL A 12 3.72 -4.87 7.96
C VAL A 12 2.37 -4.46 8.53
N ILE A 13 1.31 -5.07 8.00
CA ILE A 13 -0.07 -4.86 8.43
C ILE A 13 -0.26 -5.44 9.83
N PRO A 14 -0.67 -4.63 10.81
CA PRO A 14 -1.05 -5.09 12.13
C PRO A 14 -2.50 -5.61 12.14
N SER A 15 -2.85 -6.39 13.17
CA SER A 15 -4.14 -7.08 13.28
C SER A 15 -5.36 -6.17 13.21
N PHE A 16 -5.24 -4.92 13.66
CA PHE A 16 -6.34 -3.95 13.65
C PHE A 16 -6.65 -3.36 12.25
N TRP A 17 -5.82 -3.64 11.25
CA TRP A 17 -6.10 -3.33 9.85
C TRP A 17 -6.57 -4.56 9.06
N GLU A 18 -6.66 -5.72 9.71
CA GLU A 18 -7.20 -6.92 9.09
C GLU A 18 -8.64 -6.69 8.61
N GLY A 19 -8.94 -7.19 7.41
CA GLY A 19 -10.24 -7.03 6.76
C GLY A 19 -10.44 -5.69 6.06
N ARG A 20 -9.58 -4.68 6.29
CA ARG A 20 -9.62 -3.42 5.54
C ARG A 20 -9.04 -3.62 4.15
N THR A 21 -9.59 -2.92 3.16
CA THR A 21 -9.01 -2.91 1.81
C THR A 21 -7.80 -2.01 1.73
N ILE A 22 -6.90 -2.28 0.78
CA ILE A 22 -5.73 -1.42 0.51
C ILE A 22 -6.18 0.03 0.26
N GLU A 23 -7.28 0.21 -0.48
CA GLU A 23 -7.86 1.53 -0.73
C GLU A 23 -8.23 2.27 0.56
N SER A 24 -8.98 1.61 1.45
CA SER A 24 -9.46 2.22 2.69
C SER A 24 -8.29 2.53 3.61
N LEU A 25 -7.30 1.64 3.67
CA LEU A 25 -6.07 1.89 4.40
C LEU A 25 -5.36 3.16 3.89
N LEU A 26 -5.13 3.26 2.58
CA LEU A 26 -4.45 4.42 1.99
C LEU A 26 -5.22 5.73 2.23
N LYS A 27 -6.55 5.69 2.14
CA LYS A 27 -7.39 6.87 2.35
C LYS A 27 -7.54 7.26 3.82
N GLU A 28 -7.80 6.31 4.71
CA GLU A 28 -8.14 6.60 6.10
C GLU A 28 -6.91 6.67 7.01
N VAL A 29 -5.98 5.73 6.87
CA VAL A 29 -4.78 5.67 7.71
C VAL A 29 -3.70 6.58 7.17
N TRP A 30 -3.49 6.50 5.85
CA TRP A 30 -2.39 7.17 5.18
C TRP A 30 -2.77 8.56 4.66
N CYS A 31 -4.07 8.90 4.71
CA CYS A 31 -4.64 10.15 4.22
C CYS A 31 -4.13 10.51 2.81
N ALA A 32 -3.92 9.48 1.98
CA ALA A 32 -3.33 9.63 0.66
C ALA A 32 -4.20 10.54 -0.21
N SER A 33 -3.56 11.55 -0.79
CA SER A 33 -4.24 12.45 -1.73
C SER A 33 -4.80 11.67 -2.91
N LYS A 34 -5.95 12.11 -3.46
CA LYS A 34 -6.57 11.48 -4.64
C LYS A 34 -5.60 11.30 -5.80
N LYS A 35 -4.70 12.27 -6.01
CA LYS A 35 -3.64 12.22 -7.03
C LYS A 35 -2.67 11.05 -6.81
N LEU A 36 -2.20 10.86 -5.57
CA LEU A 36 -1.28 9.78 -5.22
C LEU A 36 -1.95 8.42 -5.37
N ALA A 37 -3.19 8.31 -4.86
CA ALA A 37 -3.97 7.09 -4.97
C ALA A 37 -4.22 6.70 -6.44
N HIS A 38 -4.58 7.68 -7.27
CA HIS A 38 -4.78 7.44 -8.70
C HIS A 38 -3.48 7.02 -9.42
N GLN A 39 -2.35 7.66 -9.11
CA GLN A 39 -1.03 7.28 -9.66
C GLN A 39 -0.67 5.83 -9.30
N LEU A 40 -0.73 5.48 -8.01
CA LEU A 40 -0.48 4.12 -7.53
C LEU A 40 -1.39 3.08 -8.22
N ARG A 41 -2.64 3.46 -8.49
CA ARG A 41 -3.59 2.60 -9.21
C ARG A 41 -3.21 2.41 -10.68
N MET A 42 -2.88 3.49 -11.38
CA MET A 42 -2.56 3.43 -12.81
C MET A 42 -1.26 2.68 -13.06
N GLU A 43 -0.27 2.87 -12.20
CA GLU A 43 1.06 2.29 -12.38
C GLU A 43 1.22 0.91 -11.75
N LYS A 44 0.14 0.34 -11.22
CA LYS A 44 0.18 -0.90 -10.45
C LYS A 44 1.27 -0.85 -9.35
N GLY A 45 1.43 0.33 -8.75
CA GLY A 45 2.44 0.62 -7.74
C GLY A 45 2.12 0.01 -6.37
N ILE A 46 1.27 -1.01 -6.30
CA ILE A 46 0.84 -1.67 -5.07
C ILE A 46 1.18 -3.14 -5.15
N LYS A 47 1.96 -3.60 -4.17
CA LYS A 47 2.23 -5.02 -3.96
C LYS A 47 1.84 -5.42 -2.54
N LEU A 48 1.32 -6.62 -2.40
CA LEU A 48 1.04 -7.28 -1.13
C LEU A 48 1.86 -8.56 -1.10
N ASN A 49 2.74 -8.71 -0.10
CA ASN A 49 3.65 -9.84 0.03
C ASN A 49 4.50 -10.11 -1.23
N GLY A 50 4.96 -9.05 -1.89
CA GLY A 50 5.77 -9.16 -3.11
C GLY A 50 4.97 -9.39 -4.40
N LYS A 51 3.64 -9.54 -4.33
CA LYS A 51 2.77 -9.78 -5.49
C LYS A 51 1.89 -8.57 -5.78
N GLU A 52 1.64 -8.30 -7.05
CA GLU A 52 0.68 -7.26 -7.45
C GLU A 52 -0.68 -7.53 -6.81
N ALA A 53 -1.25 -6.52 -6.16
CA ALA A 53 -2.51 -6.65 -5.44
C ALA A 53 -3.52 -5.60 -5.93
N SER A 54 -4.78 -6.00 -5.93
CA SER A 54 -5.88 -5.11 -6.26
C SER A 54 -6.20 -4.21 -5.07
N TRP A 55 -6.71 -3.02 -5.35
CA TRP A 55 -7.11 -2.05 -4.32
C TRP A 55 -8.20 -2.57 -3.38
N GLN A 56 -9.06 -3.45 -3.90
CA GLN A 56 -10.14 -4.12 -3.19
C GLN A 56 -9.66 -5.36 -2.43
N THR A 57 -8.38 -5.72 -2.52
CA THR A 57 -7.83 -6.85 -1.77
C THR A 57 -7.90 -6.52 -0.27
N PRO A 58 -8.55 -7.38 0.54
CA PRO A 58 -8.54 -7.22 1.98
C PRO A 58 -7.15 -7.55 2.53
N LEU A 59 -6.67 -6.69 3.41
CA LEU A 59 -5.42 -6.85 4.14
C LEU A 59 -5.60 -7.87 5.26
N LYS A 60 -4.56 -8.66 5.53
CA LYS A 60 -4.48 -9.59 6.65
C LYS A 60 -3.36 -9.20 7.61
N GLU A 61 -3.48 -9.63 8.85
CA GLU A 61 -2.37 -9.50 9.81
C GLU A 61 -1.08 -10.09 9.23
N LYS A 62 0.05 -9.41 9.44
CA LYS A 62 1.40 -9.75 8.97
C LYS A 62 1.60 -9.65 7.46
N ASP A 63 0.59 -9.24 6.69
CA ASP A 63 0.80 -8.90 5.28
C ASP A 63 1.83 -7.79 5.14
N ARG A 64 2.65 -7.86 4.10
CA ARG A 64 3.62 -6.84 3.75
C ARG A 64 3.09 -6.02 2.59
N LEU A 65 2.50 -4.88 2.90
CA LEU A 65 2.06 -3.90 1.91
C LEU A 65 3.28 -3.12 1.42
N GLN A 66 3.42 -2.97 0.10
CA GLN A 66 4.50 -2.25 -0.55
C GLN A 66 3.91 -1.27 -1.56
N LEU A 67 4.33 -0.02 -1.48
CA LEU A 67 3.82 1.09 -2.28
C LEU A 67 4.98 1.73 -3.03
N HIS A 68 4.87 1.83 -4.34
CA HIS A 68 5.87 2.46 -5.20
C HIS A 68 5.67 3.97 -5.19
N LEU A 69 6.35 4.65 -4.26
CA LEU A 69 6.11 6.08 -3.97
C LEU A 69 7.31 6.95 -4.28
N TYR A 70 8.51 6.36 -4.22
CA TYR A 70 9.74 7.06 -4.51
C TYR A 70 10.12 6.68 -5.92
N LYS A 71 9.93 7.57 -6.88
CA LYS A 71 10.53 7.40 -8.20
C LYS A 71 11.83 8.20 -8.23
N PRO A 72 12.88 7.70 -8.88
CA PRO A 72 13.99 8.56 -9.27
C PRO A 72 13.45 9.60 -10.26
N GLU A 73 13.76 10.88 -10.01
CA GLU A 73 13.52 12.00 -10.95
C GLU A 73 14.29 11.82 -12.26
#